data_AF-A0A8J5ENX4-F1
#
_entry.id   AF-A0A8J5ENX4-F1
#
_cell.length_a   1.000
_cell.length_b   1.000
_cell.length_c   1.000
_cell.angle_alpha   90.00
_cell.angle_beta   90.00
_cell.angle_gamma   90.00
#
_symmetry.space_group_name_H-M   'P 1'
#
loop_
_entity.id
_entity.type
_entity.pdbx_description
1 polymer ?
#
loop_
_entity_poly.entity_id
_entity_poly.type
_entity_poly.pdbx_seq_one_letter_code
_entity_poly.pdbx_strand_id
1 'polypeptide(L)'
;MSAGFDLEDIEQRLRNFRLAKGKGAATSQVPQATQAAVTQPLSNEGIETTDHSYQRAGRSIDPIEERINKYLQKPIVLPEIPEEFAKFDSITADLRPVKYDFPDNALAGQAGITLERYTVEEVAILGRTVIPMISSGFSKRGAAALFPLAYNLKAPRVNSTGEYVFPDVERIITSIADERYDEYPEEMISRQGPFEPITATVDVEEESAVYSYLACSMLRLFTKPVANYIKAWNRITDGYAKFYRKQVGMRLPTPTEASMRGLSNWFAVDPRAKVTLYRILWLGNSAEEYMGFKKFLYDMHLTYTGMHIVDILLQLCEQLNCSPGVVLALINCRETERQVQCLTHLLKILADTGECHKKRMWRYGRIFDETFMADLQTKACPKLVYIMASALQMVAPERHSGILKIAQLADVSDENKKKCNIAAKQMLQSIKERL
;
A
#
# COMPACT_ATOMS: atom_id res chain seq x y z
N MET A 1 -32.06 17.17 2.67
CA MET A 1 -31.93 17.66 1.28
C MET A 1 -30.54 17.26 0.81
N SER A 2 -30.44 16.39 -0.20
CA SER A 2 -29.17 15.87 -0.70
C SER A 2 -28.90 16.44 -2.10
N ALA A 3 -27.81 17.19 -2.25
CA ALA A 3 -27.27 17.47 -3.58
C ALA A 3 -26.62 16.18 -4.13
N GLY A 4 -27.14 15.67 -5.24
CA GLY A 4 -26.50 14.55 -5.95
C GLY A 4 -25.22 15.03 -6.65
N PHE A 5 -24.20 14.17 -6.69
CA PHE A 5 -23.06 14.39 -7.58
C PHE A 5 -23.47 14.01 -9.00
N ASP A 6 -23.47 14.99 -9.90
CA ASP A 6 -23.70 14.76 -11.32
C ASP A 6 -22.42 14.24 -11.99
N LEU A 7 -22.53 13.09 -12.67
CA LEU A 7 -21.45 12.45 -13.42
C LEU A 7 -21.35 12.98 -14.85
N GLU A 8 -22.41 13.57 -15.41
CA GLU A 8 -22.44 14.04 -16.80
C GLU A 8 -21.58 15.30 -16.99
N ASP A 9 -21.52 16.20 -16.01
CA ASP A 9 -20.61 17.37 -16.01
C ASP A 9 -19.13 16.94 -16.05
N ILE A 10 -18.78 15.84 -15.36
CA ILE A 10 -17.40 15.31 -15.37
C ILE A 10 -17.06 14.73 -16.76
N GLU A 11 -17.97 13.96 -17.38
CA GLU A 11 -17.77 13.48 -18.75
C GLU A 11 -17.69 14.62 -19.77
N GLN A 12 -18.58 15.61 -19.68
CA GLN A 12 -18.65 16.71 -20.64
C GLN A 12 -17.39 17.59 -20.59
N ARG A 13 -16.83 17.83 -19.40
CA ARG A 13 -15.52 18.47 -19.24
C ARG A 13 -14.39 17.67 -19.90
N LEU A 14 -14.39 16.34 -19.79
CA LEU A 14 -13.40 15.46 -20.41
C LEU A 14 -13.54 15.40 -21.95
N ARG A 15 -14.77 15.44 -22.49
CA ARG A 15 -15.03 15.54 -23.94
C ARG A 15 -14.49 16.87 -24.51
N ASN A 16 -14.80 17.98 -23.86
CA ASN A 16 -14.35 19.32 -24.26
C ASN A 16 -12.81 19.46 -24.23
N PHE A 17 -12.14 18.89 -23.22
CA PHE A 17 -10.68 18.91 -23.11
C PHE A 17 -9.97 18.12 -24.23
N ARG A 18 -10.60 17.05 -24.75
CA ARG A 18 -10.07 16.28 -25.89
C ARG A 18 -10.20 17.04 -27.22
N LEU A 19 -11.34 17.70 -27.46
CA LEU A 19 -11.57 18.51 -28.66
C LEU A 19 -10.59 19.69 -28.76
N ALA A 20 -10.20 20.29 -27.64
CA ALA A 20 -9.25 21.41 -27.59
C ALA A 20 -7.82 21.07 -28.07
N LYS A 21 -7.42 19.78 -28.09
CA LYS A 21 -6.10 19.35 -28.59
C LYS A 21 -6.10 18.85 -30.04
N GLY A 22 -7.24 18.83 -30.72
CA GLY A 22 -7.41 18.17 -32.02
C GLY A 22 -7.16 19.01 -33.28
N LYS A 23 -6.51 20.19 -33.20
CA LYS A 23 -6.28 21.07 -34.37
C LYS A 23 -4.87 21.67 -34.39
N GLY A 24 -4.04 21.24 -35.33
CA GLY A 24 -2.72 21.84 -35.59
C GLY A 24 -1.96 21.16 -36.73
N ALA A 25 -1.78 21.90 -37.84
CA ALA A 25 -1.02 21.55 -39.06
C ALA A 25 -1.53 20.34 -39.90
N ALA A 26 -1.37 20.46 -41.22
CA ALA A 26 -1.76 19.48 -42.24
C ALA A 26 -0.79 19.56 -43.45
N THR A 27 -1.11 18.84 -44.54
CA THR A 27 -0.50 18.83 -45.90
C THR A 27 0.72 17.89 -46.09
N SER A 28 0.86 17.13 -47.20
CA SER A 28 -0.10 16.78 -48.29
C SER A 28 0.37 15.55 -49.10
N GLN A 29 -0.47 15.11 -50.06
CA GLN A 29 -0.23 14.28 -51.26
C GLN A 29 -0.59 12.78 -51.24
N VAL A 30 -1.10 12.38 -52.42
CA VAL A 30 -2.03 11.33 -52.89
C VAL A 30 -2.06 11.51 -54.44
N PRO A 31 -2.41 10.56 -55.36
CA PRO A 31 -3.07 9.25 -55.22
C PRO A 31 -2.41 8.05 -55.97
N GLN A 32 -2.99 6.85 -55.79
CA GLN A 32 -3.60 5.97 -56.84
C GLN A 32 -3.48 4.48 -56.42
N ALA A 33 -4.38 3.53 -56.66
CA ALA A 33 -5.83 3.43 -57.01
C ALA A 33 -6.03 2.26 -57.99
N THR A 34 -6.74 1.20 -57.60
CA THR A 34 -7.38 0.24 -58.52
C THR A 34 -8.50 -0.52 -57.79
N GLN A 35 -9.45 -1.12 -58.52
CA GLN A 35 -10.71 -1.69 -58.00
C GLN A 35 -11.01 -3.08 -58.58
N ALA A 36 -11.66 -3.96 -57.79
CA ALA A 36 -12.55 -5.09 -58.16
C ALA A 36 -12.88 -5.86 -56.84
N ALA A 37 -14.11 -6.17 -56.39
CA ALA A 37 -15.37 -6.62 -57.03
C ALA A 37 -15.19 -7.99 -57.73
N VAL A 38 -16.01 -9.03 -57.58
CA VAL A 38 -17.44 -9.23 -57.24
C VAL A 38 -17.54 -10.55 -56.42
N THR A 39 -18.43 -10.80 -55.44
CA THR A 39 -19.90 -11.03 -55.51
C THR A 39 -20.56 -11.03 -54.10
N GLN A 40 -21.88 -11.20 -54.06
CA GLN A 40 -22.78 -11.55 -52.93
C GLN A 40 -23.78 -12.65 -53.47
N PRO A 41 -24.85 -13.16 -52.80
CA PRO A 41 -25.58 -12.67 -51.61
C PRO A 41 -26.08 -13.74 -50.59
N LEU A 42 -26.97 -13.32 -49.68
CA LEU A 42 -27.84 -14.08 -48.75
C LEU A 42 -27.19 -14.64 -47.47
N SER A 43 -27.80 -14.55 -46.27
CA SER A 43 -28.99 -13.78 -45.83
C SER A 43 -29.13 -13.74 -44.29
N ASN A 44 -29.90 -12.78 -43.78
CA ASN A 44 -30.46 -12.62 -42.42
C ASN A 44 -29.57 -12.08 -41.27
N GLU A 45 -30.11 -11.03 -40.64
CA GLU A 45 -30.33 -10.80 -39.19
C GLU A 45 -29.30 -11.38 -38.17
N GLY A 46 -28.66 -10.58 -37.30
CA GLY A 46 -28.72 -9.12 -37.09
C GLY A 46 -29.16 -8.70 -35.68
N ILE A 47 -28.34 -8.97 -34.67
CA ILE A 47 -28.37 -8.29 -33.36
C ILE A 47 -26.94 -7.85 -33.02
N GLU A 48 -26.79 -6.66 -32.42
CA GLU A 48 -25.53 -5.93 -32.33
C GLU A 48 -24.61 -6.44 -31.21
N THR A 49 -23.43 -6.95 -31.57
CA THR A 49 -22.31 -7.08 -30.63
C THR A 49 -21.62 -5.73 -30.48
N THR A 50 -21.92 -5.01 -29.39
CA THR A 50 -21.25 -3.76 -29.02
C THR A 50 -19.83 -4.04 -28.53
N ASP A 51 -18.88 -4.10 -29.48
CA ASP A 51 -17.45 -4.28 -29.24
C ASP A 51 -16.83 -3.06 -28.53
N HIS A 52 -17.03 -2.99 -27.21
CA HIS A 52 -16.30 -2.09 -26.33
C HIS A 52 -14.87 -2.59 -26.12
N SER A 53 -14.05 -2.38 -27.15
CA SER A 53 -12.60 -2.54 -27.18
C SER A 53 -11.92 -1.65 -26.11
N TYR A 54 -11.96 -2.11 -24.87
CA TYR A 54 -11.29 -1.44 -23.75
C TYR A 54 -9.79 -1.41 -24.00
N GLN A 55 -9.27 -0.18 -24.14
CA GLN A 55 -7.86 0.10 -24.35
C GLN A 55 -7.02 -0.62 -23.29
N ARG A 56 -5.88 -1.21 -23.72
CA ARG A 56 -4.89 -1.81 -22.81
C ARG A 56 -4.70 -0.91 -21.60
N ALA A 57 -4.90 -1.45 -20.40
CA ALA A 57 -4.57 -0.74 -19.17
C ALA A 57 -3.06 -0.42 -19.20
N GLY A 58 -2.74 0.85 -19.51
CA GLY A 58 -1.36 1.33 -19.47
C GLY A 58 -0.78 1.15 -18.08
N ARG A 59 0.54 0.96 -17.99
CA ARG A 59 1.28 0.76 -16.74
C ARG A 59 0.83 1.78 -15.69
N SER A 60 0.05 1.32 -14.71
CA SER A 60 -0.38 2.15 -13.59
C SER A 60 0.71 2.15 -12.54
N ILE A 61 1.85 2.74 -12.89
CA ILE A 61 2.74 3.35 -11.90
C ILE A 61 1.85 4.16 -10.95
N ASP A 62 2.14 4.17 -9.66
CA ASP A 62 1.39 5.02 -8.74
C ASP A 62 1.43 6.47 -9.27
N PRO A 63 0.29 7.16 -9.51
CA PRO A 63 0.31 8.52 -10.03
C PRO A 63 1.13 9.47 -9.17
N ILE A 64 1.28 9.16 -7.88
CA ILE A 64 2.17 9.86 -6.96
C ILE A 64 3.65 9.55 -7.30
N GLU A 65 4.05 8.28 -7.45
CA GLU A 65 5.42 7.87 -7.76
C GLU A 65 5.89 8.29 -9.18
N GLU A 66 5.02 8.22 -10.19
CA GLU A 66 5.34 8.69 -11.56
C GLU A 66 5.66 10.20 -11.56
N ARG A 67 4.87 10.97 -10.80
CA ARG A 67 5.09 12.41 -10.62
C ARG A 67 6.32 12.70 -9.77
N ILE A 68 6.58 11.92 -8.73
CA ILE A 68 7.79 12.02 -7.90
C ILE A 68 9.04 11.80 -8.76
N ASN A 69 9.09 10.78 -9.60
CA ASN A 69 10.26 10.49 -10.44
C ASN A 69 10.59 11.66 -11.38
N LYS A 70 9.58 12.33 -11.93
CA LYS A 70 9.73 13.58 -12.71
C LYS A 70 10.36 14.73 -11.89
N TYR A 71 10.16 14.78 -10.57
CA TYR A 71 10.77 15.79 -9.68
C TYR A 71 12.11 15.37 -9.07
N LEU A 72 12.36 14.07 -8.90
CA LEU A 72 13.64 13.51 -8.44
C LEU A 72 14.74 13.49 -9.52
N GLN A 73 14.37 13.59 -10.81
CA GLN A 73 15.32 13.79 -11.91
C GLN A 73 16.08 15.14 -11.85
N LYS A 74 15.68 16.07 -10.97
CA LYS A 74 16.46 17.27 -10.66
C LYS A 74 17.33 16.99 -9.42
N PRO A 75 18.65 17.27 -9.46
CA PRO A 75 19.52 17.04 -8.30
C PRO A 75 19.03 17.84 -7.09
N ILE A 76 18.91 17.16 -5.95
CA ILE A 76 18.52 17.78 -4.67
C ILE A 76 19.73 18.54 -4.11
N VAL A 77 19.89 19.78 -4.57
CA VAL A 77 20.78 20.77 -3.96
C VAL A 77 20.02 21.38 -2.77
N LEU A 78 20.36 20.96 -1.56
CA LEU A 78 20.00 21.72 -0.36
C LEU A 78 20.87 22.99 -0.34
N PRO A 79 20.30 24.17 -0.01
CA PRO A 79 21.12 25.35 0.25
C PRO A 79 22.00 25.11 1.48
N GLU A 80 23.18 25.72 1.49
CA GLU A 80 24.08 25.67 2.65
C GLU A 80 23.40 26.27 3.88
N ILE A 81 23.62 25.64 5.05
CA ILE A 81 23.04 26.08 6.32
C ILE A 81 23.80 27.34 6.76
N PRO A 82 23.13 28.48 7.03
CA PRO A 82 23.81 29.68 7.51
C PRO A 82 24.53 29.41 8.83
N GLU A 83 25.79 29.82 8.95
CA GLU A 83 26.66 29.53 10.11
C GLU A 83 26.08 29.97 11.47
N GLU A 84 25.15 30.92 11.46
CA GLU A 84 24.39 31.38 12.62
C GLU A 84 23.64 30.25 13.33
N PHE A 85 23.15 29.25 12.59
CA PHE A 85 22.42 28.10 13.15
C PHE A 85 23.31 27.05 13.81
N ALA A 86 24.63 27.08 13.61
CA ALA A 86 25.55 26.09 14.19
C ALA A 86 25.82 26.30 15.70
N LYS A 87 25.34 27.39 16.31
CA LYS A 87 25.87 27.96 17.57
C LYS A 87 25.06 27.70 18.85
N PHE A 88 24.00 26.89 18.81
CA PHE A 88 23.25 26.48 20.01
C PHE A 88 23.71 25.09 20.52
N ASP A 89 23.41 24.76 21.77
CA ASP A 89 23.74 23.46 22.39
C ASP A 89 22.77 22.33 22.02
N SER A 90 23.26 21.11 21.84
CA SER A 90 22.45 19.98 21.38
C SER A 90 21.51 19.48 22.48
N ILE A 91 20.19 19.54 22.23
CA ILE A 91 19.21 18.80 23.04
C ILE A 91 19.55 17.31 22.92
N THR A 92 19.79 16.66 24.06
CA THR A 92 20.17 15.25 24.17
C THR A 92 19.00 14.31 23.88
N ALA A 93 18.53 14.31 22.64
CA ALA A 93 17.67 13.24 22.13
C ALA A 93 18.45 11.93 22.11
N ASP A 94 17.85 10.83 22.62
CA ASP A 94 18.45 9.50 22.65
C ASP A 94 19.25 9.22 21.36
N LEU A 95 20.53 8.92 21.50
CA LEU A 95 21.40 8.51 20.39
C LEU A 95 21.13 7.04 20.00
N ARG A 96 19.87 6.77 19.64
CA ARG A 96 19.47 5.51 19.02
C ARG A 96 20.18 5.42 17.66
N PRO A 97 20.80 4.28 17.32
CA PRO A 97 21.40 4.11 16.00
C PRO A 97 20.30 4.26 14.94
N VAL A 98 20.54 5.11 13.95
CA VAL A 98 19.65 5.30 12.80
C VAL A 98 20.25 4.52 11.63
N LYS A 99 19.47 3.57 11.10
CA LYS A 99 19.84 2.86 9.88
C LYS A 99 19.20 3.56 8.69
N TYR A 100 20.04 4.07 7.79
CA TYR A 100 19.62 4.88 6.65
C TYR A 100 19.28 4.08 5.40
N ASP A 101 19.39 2.74 5.45
CA ASP A 101 19.13 1.85 4.33
C ASP A 101 18.45 0.53 4.76
N PHE A 102 17.69 -0.06 3.85
CA PHE A 102 17.08 -1.37 3.96
C PHE A 102 17.02 -2.02 2.57
N PRO A 103 18.06 -2.77 2.16
CA PRO A 103 18.17 -3.30 0.81
C PRO A 103 17.21 -4.45 0.59
N ASP A 104 16.93 -4.70 -0.69
CA ASP A 104 16.01 -5.72 -1.17
C ASP A 104 16.40 -7.15 -0.76
N ASN A 105 17.67 -7.43 -0.46
CA ASN A 105 18.12 -8.75 0.03
C ASN A 105 18.21 -8.85 1.57
N ALA A 106 17.79 -7.85 2.34
CA ALA A 106 17.99 -7.77 3.80
C ALA A 106 17.54 -9.01 4.62
N LEU A 107 16.46 -9.70 4.23
CA LEU A 107 16.00 -10.95 4.86
C LEU A 107 16.05 -12.17 3.90
N ALA A 108 16.75 -12.06 2.77
CA ALA A 108 16.92 -13.16 1.83
C ALA A 108 17.65 -14.35 2.49
N GLY A 109 17.26 -15.58 2.17
CA GLY A 109 17.84 -16.81 2.74
C GLY A 109 17.51 -17.10 4.21
N GLN A 110 16.88 -16.18 4.94
CA GLN A 110 16.46 -16.42 6.33
C GLN A 110 15.29 -17.40 6.40
N ALA A 111 15.22 -18.17 7.49
CA ALA A 111 14.17 -19.17 7.72
C ALA A 111 12.79 -18.50 7.91
N GLY A 112 11.81 -18.96 7.13
CA GLY A 112 10.41 -18.56 7.20
C GLY A 112 9.48 -19.76 7.28
N ILE A 113 8.23 -19.52 6.90
CA ILE A 113 7.21 -20.55 6.66
C ILE A 113 7.18 -20.81 5.15
N THR A 114 7.05 -22.08 4.77
CA THR A 114 7.04 -22.48 3.35
C THR A 114 5.78 -21.96 2.65
N LEU A 115 5.96 -21.29 1.51
CA LEU A 115 4.89 -20.73 0.68
C LEU A 115 4.62 -21.67 -0.51
N GLU A 116 3.86 -22.74 -0.25
CA GLU A 116 3.52 -23.76 -1.25
C GLU A 116 2.31 -23.33 -2.12
N ARG A 117 2.24 -23.87 -3.35
CA ARG A 117 1.06 -23.78 -4.21
C ARG A 117 0.13 -24.95 -3.94
N TYR A 118 -1.15 -24.65 -3.80
CA TYR A 118 -2.19 -25.64 -3.48
C TYR A 118 -3.27 -25.68 -4.56
N THR A 119 -4.00 -26.79 -4.65
CA THR A 119 -5.21 -26.88 -5.49
C THR A 119 -6.35 -26.02 -4.90
N VAL A 120 -7.42 -25.81 -5.66
CA VAL A 120 -8.59 -25.07 -5.18
C VAL A 120 -9.19 -25.74 -3.95
N GLU A 121 -9.25 -27.07 -3.97
CA GLU A 121 -9.79 -27.95 -2.94
C GLU A 121 -8.93 -27.89 -1.67
N GLU A 122 -7.60 -27.96 -1.81
CA GLU A 122 -6.66 -27.84 -0.69
C GLU A 122 -6.77 -26.46 -0.01
N VAL A 123 -6.85 -25.37 -0.78
CA VAL A 123 -7.06 -24.01 -0.23
C VAL A 123 -8.41 -23.89 0.49
N ALA A 124 -9.47 -24.47 -0.07
CA ALA A 124 -10.80 -24.48 0.57
C ALA A 124 -10.82 -25.32 1.86
N ILE A 125 -10.19 -26.49 1.87
CA ILE A 125 -10.01 -27.33 3.06
C ILE A 125 -9.25 -26.54 4.15
N LEU A 126 -8.09 -25.97 3.80
CA LEU A 126 -7.27 -25.20 4.73
C LEU A 126 -8.03 -23.98 5.29
N GLY A 127 -8.73 -23.24 4.43
CA GLY A 127 -9.53 -22.09 4.85
C GLY A 127 -10.73 -22.45 5.73
N ARG A 128 -11.40 -23.59 5.50
CA ARG A 128 -12.43 -24.12 6.41
C ARG A 128 -11.87 -24.49 7.80
N THR A 129 -10.59 -24.84 7.91
CA THR A 129 -9.91 -25.04 9.20
C THR A 129 -9.49 -23.72 9.85
N VAL A 130 -8.93 -22.80 9.08
CA VAL A 130 -8.24 -21.59 9.59
C VAL A 130 -9.19 -20.41 9.82
N ILE A 131 -10.14 -20.15 8.93
CA ILE A 131 -11.00 -18.95 9.03
C ILE A 131 -11.94 -18.98 10.25
N PRO A 132 -12.48 -20.13 10.74
CA PRO A 132 -13.14 -20.21 12.06
C PRO A 132 -12.30 -19.73 13.25
N MET A 133 -10.97 -19.71 13.15
CA MET A 133 -10.10 -19.24 14.24
C MET A 133 -10.20 -17.72 14.46
N ILE A 134 -10.77 -16.95 13.53
CA ILE A 134 -10.96 -15.51 13.74
C ILE A 134 -11.99 -15.19 14.83
N SER A 135 -13.00 -16.05 15.01
CA SER A 135 -13.93 -15.96 16.14
C SER A 135 -13.42 -16.75 17.35
N SER A 136 -12.96 -17.98 17.13
CA SER A 136 -12.71 -18.98 18.20
C SER A 136 -11.30 -18.98 18.81
N GLY A 137 -10.33 -18.35 18.14
CA GLY A 137 -8.94 -18.25 18.57
C GLY A 137 -8.00 -19.15 17.75
N PHE A 138 -6.75 -18.70 17.57
CA PHE A 138 -5.75 -19.37 16.74
C PHE A 138 -4.85 -20.35 17.50
N SER A 139 -4.54 -21.50 16.89
CA SER A 139 -3.35 -22.30 17.20
C SER A 139 -2.11 -21.75 16.48
N LYS A 140 -0.91 -22.12 16.92
CA LYS A 140 0.34 -21.74 16.21
C LYS A 140 0.34 -22.26 14.76
N ARG A 141 -0.10 -23.51 14.53
CA ARG A 141 -0.37 -24.05 13.19
C ARG A 141 -1.35 -23.20 12.40
N GLY A 142 -2.50 -22.84 12.97
CA GLY A 142 -3.50 -22.02 12.27
C GLY A 142 -3.00 -20.61 11.93
N ALA A 143 -2.17 -20.01 12.78
CA ALA A 143 -1.56 -18.72 12.53
C ALA A 143 -0.47 -18.79 11.44
N ALA A 144 0.30 -19.88 11.39
CA ALA A 144 1.25 -20.16 10.30
C ALA A 144 0.53 -20.46 8.97
N ALA A 145 -0.59 -21.16 9.01
CA ALA A 145 -1.40 -21.53 7.84
C ALA A 145 -1.99 -20.32 7.08
N LEU A 146 -2.14 -19.17 7.73
CA LEU A 146 -2.57 -17.93 7.08
C LEU A 146 -1.61 -17.47 5.97
N PHE A 147 -0.32 -17.81 6.04
CA PHE A 147 0.66 -17.37 5.03
C PHE A 147 0.51 -18.10 3.68
N PRO A 148 0.52 -19.44 3.58
CA PRO A 148 0.25 -20.12 2.32
C PRO A 148 -1.21 -19.89 1.85
N LEU A 149 -2.17 -19.72 2.77
CA LEU A 149 -3.54 -19.32 2.42
C LEU A 149 -3.59 -17.93 1.75
N ALA A 150 -2.88 -16.93 2.30
CA ALA A 150 -2.77 -15.62 1.69
C ALA A 150 -1.98 -15.65 0.35
N TYR A 151 -0.97 -16.51 0.24
CA TYR A 151 -0.14 -16.64 -0.96
C TYR A 151 -0.86 -17.26 -2.16
N ASN A 152 -1.82 -18.16 -1.92
CA ASN A 152 -2.68 -18.73 -2.96
C ASN A 152 -3.85 -17.80 -3.38
N LEU A 153 -3.81 -16.52 -3.01
CA LEU A 153 -4.75 -15.50 -3.47
C LEU A 153 -4.78 -15.39 -5.00
N LYS A 154 -5.95 -15.67 -5.58
CA LYS A 154 -6.23 -15.55 -7.02
C LYS A 154 -6.77 -14.17 -7.39
N ALA A 155 -6.46 -13.74 -8.60
CA ALA A 155 -6.84 -12.44 -9.13
C ALA A 155 -8.36 -12.32 -9.36
N PRO A 156 -8.99 -11.17 -9.07
CA PRO A 156 -10.38 -10.92 -9.42
C PRO A 156 -10.52 -10.68 -10.94
N ARG A 157 -10.93 -11.71 -11.67
CA ARG A 157 -11.29 -11.66 -13.09
C ARG A 157 -12.70 -12.20 -13.31
N VAL A 158 -13.37 -11.71 -14.35
CA VAL A 158 -14.77 -12.03 -14.65
C VAL A 158 -14.91 -13.36 -15.41
N ASN A 159 -13.98 -13.65 -16.34
CA ASN A 159 -14.07 -14.79 -17.24
C ASN A 159 -12.74 -15.59 -17.24
N SER A 160 -12.79 -16.84 -16.76
CA SER A 160 -11.78 -17.90 -16.86
C SER A 160 -10.40 -17.72 -16.17
N THR A 161 -9.85 -18.86 -15.73
CA THR A 161 -8.51 -19.10 -15.16
C THR A 161 -8.03 -18.12 -14.09
N GLY A 162 -8.18 -18.51 -12.82
CA GLY A 162 -7.67 -17.76 -11.66
C GLY A 162 -6.15 -17.80 -11.54
N GLU A 163 -5.48 -16.88 -12.24
CA GLU A 163 -4.08 -16.48 -12.00
C GLU A 163 -3.84 -16.10 -10.54
N TYR A 164 -2.64 -16.34 -10.02
CA TYR A 164 -2.25 -15.90 -8.67
C TYR A 164 -1.81 -14.42 -8.68
N VAL A 165 -2.19 -13.68 -7.62
CA VAL A 165 -1.80 -12.27 -7.42
C VAL A 165 -0.30 -12.11 -7.10
N PHE A 166 0.30 -13.20 -6.61
CA PHE A 166 1.73 -13.31 -6.33
C PHE A 166 2.37 -14.28 -7.33
N PRO A 167 3.55 -13.98 -7.91
CA PRO A 167 4.31 -14.94 -8.71
C PRO A 167 4.83 -16.12 -7.87
N ASP A 168 5.35 -17.14 -8.56
CA ASP A 168 5.96 -18.32 -7.93
C ASP A 168 7.25 -17.96 -7.17
N VAL A 169 7.55 -18.70 -6.10
CA VAL A 169 8.60 -18.32 -5.14
C VAL A 169 9.99 -18.45 -5.75
N GLU A 170 10.72 -17.33 -5.81
CA GLU A 170 12.12 -17.29 -6.25
C GLU A 170 13.05 -17.98 -5.24
N ARG A 171 13.97 -18.85 -5.68
CA ARG A 171 14.94 -19.53 -4.78
C ARG A 171 15.83 -18.59 -3.97
N ILE A 172 15.96 -17.32 -4.37
CA ILE A 172 16.79 -16.31 -3.69
C ILE A 172 16.18 -15.84 -2.36
N ILE A 173 14.86 -15.97 -2.16
CA ILE A 173 14.17 -15.53 -0.92
C ILE A 173 13.80 -16.68 0.03
N THR A 174 13.96 -17.93 -0.39
CA THR A 174 13.69 -19.16 0.40
C THR A 174 14.90 -19.58 1.25
N SER A 175 14.67 -20.42 2.26
CA SER A 175 15.72 -21.08 3.04
C SER A 175 15.57 -22.59 3.02
N ILE A 176 16.66 -23.34 3.20
CA ILE A 176 16.61 -24.78 3.46
C ILE A 176 16.12 -25.12 4.88
N ALA A 177 16.01 -24.11 5.75
CA ALA A 177 15.49 -24.21 7.10
C ALA A 177 14.07 -23.60 7.22
N ASP A 178 13.33 -23.54 6.12
CA ASP A 178 11.92 -23.15 6.11
C ASP A 178 11.05 -24.27 6.69
N GLU A 179 10.14 -23.90 7.59
CA GLU A 179 9.23 -24.83 8.26
C GLU A 179 7.88 -24.84 7.53
N ARG A 180 7.28 -26.01 7.31
CA ARG A 180 5.92 -26.10 6.77
C ARG A 180 4.92 -25.68 7.85
N TYR A 181 3.78 -25.14 7.44
CA TYR A 181 2.77 -24.66 8.40
C TYR A 181 2.24 -25.79 9.30
N ASP A 182 2.21 -27.04 8.83
CA ASP A 182 1.69 -28.21 9.54
C ASP A 182 2.69 -28.81 10.55
N GLU A 183 3.98 -28.49 10.44
CA GLU A 183 5.02 -28.85 11.41
C GLU A 183 4.88 -28.06 12.73
N TYR A 184 4.26 -26.87 12.68
CA TYR A 184 3.90 -26.09 13.87
C TYR A 184 2.87 -26.85 14.74
N PRO A 185 2.94 -26.70 16.09
CA PRO A 185 2.02 -27.37 17.02
C PRO A 185 0.63 -26.72 17.06
N GLU A 186 -0.37 -27.51 17.48
CA GLU A 186 -1.75 -27.05 17.74
C GLU A 186 -1.92 -26.32 19.08
N GLU A 187 -0.85 -25.70 19.58
CA GLU A 187 -0.87 -24.91 20.81
C GLU A 187 -1.67 -23.62 20.58
N MET A 188 -2.74 -23.41 21.35
CA MET A 188 -3.60 -22.23 21.23
C MET A 188 -2.87 -20.97 21.71
N ILE A 189 -2.62 -20.03 20.79
CA ILE A 189 -2.12 -18.67 21.09
C ILE A 189 -3.22 -17.86 21.80
N SER A 190 -4.48 -18.13 21.45
CA SER A 190 -5.68 -17.54 22.04
C SER A 190 -6.83 -18.54 21.90
N ARG A 191 -7.74 -18.59 22.88
CA ARG A 191 -8.94 -19.44 22.84
C ARG A 191 -10.12 -18.70 23.45
N GLN A 192 -11.20 -18.50 22.70
CA GLN A 192 -12.46 -17.95 23.22
C GLN A 192 -13.68 -18.53 22.49
N GLY A 193 -14.70 -18.91 23.26
CA GLY A 193 -15.97 -19.40 22.69
C GLY A 193 -15.89 -20.77 22.01
N PRO A 194 -16.97 -21.19 21.33
CA PRO A 194 -17.00 -22.40 20.52
C PRO A 194 -16.29 -22.18 19.17
N PHE A 195 -15.75 -23.25 18.60
CA PHE A 195 -15.35 -23.29 17.19
C PHE A 195 -16.62 -23.41 16.34
N GLU A 196 -16.93 -22.38 15.54
CA GLU A 196 -18.02 -22.43 14.54
C GLU A 196 -17.46 -22.90 13.20
N PRO A 197 -17.62 -24.18 12.79
CA PRO A 197 -17.13 -24.65 11.50
C PRO A 197 -17.90 -23.98 10.36
N ILE A 198 -17.18 -23.59 9.30
CA ILE A 198 -17.83 -23.18 8.05
C ILE A 198 -18.20 -24.45 7.28
N THR A 199 -19.50 -24.66 7.08
CA THR A 199 -20.03 -25.76 6.27
C THR A 199 -19.50 -25.68 4.84
N ALA A 200 -18.99 -26.79 4.32
CA ALA A 200 -18.57 -26.90 2.93
C ALA A 200 -19.74 -26.58 1.98
N THR A 201 -19.45 -25.75 0.98
CA THR A 201 -20.37 -25.38 -0.10
C THR A 201 -20.12 -26.27 -1.33
N VAL A 202 -20.95 -26.10 -2.36
CA VAL A 202 -20.69 -26.67 -3.70
C VAL A 202 -19.72 -25.81 -4.55
N ASP A 203 -19.34 -24.62 -4.08
CA ASP A 203 -18.52 -23.65 -4.82
C ASP A 203 -17.14 -23.52 -4.17
N VAL A 204 -16.31 -24.55 -4.41
CA VAL A 204 -14.96 -24.67 -3.85
C VAL A 204 -14.03 -23.57 -4.37
N GLU A 205 -14.31 -23.05 -5.58
CA GLU A 205 -13.60 -21.92 -6.18
C GLU A 205 -13.85 -20.61 -5.42
N GLU A 206 -15.10 -20.34 -5.02
CA GLU A 206 -15.42 -19.22 -4.15
C GLU A 206 -14.82 -19.38 -2.76
N GLU A 207 -14.90 -20.56 -2.14
CA GLU A 207 -14.25 -20.81 -0.84
C GLU A 207 -12.75 -20.51 -0.90
N SER A 208 -12.06 -21.06 -1.90
CA SER A 208 -10.64 -20.80 -2.16
C SER A 208 -10.33 -19.30 -2.28
N ALA A 209 -11.14 -18.56 -3.06
CA ALA A 209 -10.97 -17.12 -3.25
C ALA A 209 -11.26 -16.29 -1.98
N VAL A 210 -12.38 -16.56 -1.30
CA VAL A 210 -12.80 -15.85 -0.08
C VAL A 210 -11.78 -16.06 1.03
N TYR A 211 -11.37 -17.29 1.31
CA TYR A 211 -10.45 -17.58 2.42
C TYR A 211 -9.05 -16.99 2.18
N SER A 212 -8.55 -17.05 0.94
CA SER A 212 -7.27 -16.44 0.56
C SER A 212 -7.32 -14.90 0.66
N TYR A 213 -8.43 -14.30 0.22
CA TYR A 213 -8.68 -12.87 0.33
C TYR A 213 -8.72 -12.40 1.79
N LEU A 214 -9.40 -13.13 2.66
CA LEU A 214 -9.47 -12.83 4.09
C LEU A 214 -8.11 -12.99 4.77
N ALA A 215 -7.37 -14.07 4.52
CA ALA A 215 -6.03 -14.27 5.07
C ALA A 215 -5.05 -13.17 4.62
N CYS A 216 -5.07 -12.80 3.34
CA CYS A 216 -4.28 -11.70 2.81
C CYS A 216 -4.67 -10.34 3.44
N SER A 217 -5.94 -10.17 3.84
CA SER A 217 -6.39 -8.99 4.58
C SER A 217 -5.89 -8.94 6.04
N MET A 218 -5.63 -10.09 6.67
CA MET A 218 -5.13 -10.18 8.06
C MET A 218 -3.67 -9.75 8.20
N LEU A 219 -2.90 -9.71 7.11
CA LEU A 219 -1.51 -9.20 7.10
C LEU A 219 -1.40 -7.77 7.65
N ARG A 220 -2.49 -6.98 7.66
CA ARG A 220 -2.59 -5.68 8.34
C ARG A 220 -2.22 -5.73 9.83
N LEU A 221 -2.42 -6.86 10.51
CA LEU A 221 -2.21 -7.02 11.96
C LEU A 221 -0.73 -6.99 12.40
N PHE A 222 0.21 -6.97 11.45
CA PHE A 222 1.62 -6.65 11.71
C PHE A 222 1.85 -5.18 12.10
N THR A 223 0.93 -4.27 11.76
CA THR A 223 1.15 -2.81 11.93
C THR A 223 -0.08 -2.02 12.39
N LYS A 224 -1.29 -2.56 12.23
CA LYS A 224 -2.54 -1.90 12.61
C LYS A 224 -3.11 -2.51 13.91
N PRO A 225 -3.52 -1.69 14.88
CA PRO A 225 -4.18 -2.18 16.09
C PRO A 225 -5.41 -3.03 15.77
N VAL A 226 -5.59 -4.12 16.50
CA VAL A 226 -6.72 -5.08 16.37
C VAL A 226 -8.08 -4.38 16.26
N ALA A 227 -8.35 -3.38 17.10
CA ALA A 227 -9.61 -2.65 17.09
C ALA A 227 -9.88 -1.92 15.77
N ASN A 228 -8.85 -1.54 15.01
CA ASN A 228 -9.00 -0.94 13.68
C ASN A 228 -9.27 -1.99 12.60
N TYR A 229 -8.73 -3.20 12.74
CA TYR A 229 -9.05 -4.33 11.85
C TYR A 229 -10.52 -4.76 12.03
N ILE A 230 -10.97 -4.95 13.27
CA ILE A 230 -12.36 -5.34 13.57
C ILE A 230 -13.36 -4.27 13.09
N LYS A 231 -13.07 -2.98 13.33
CA LYS A 231 -13.89 -1.86 12.77
C LYS A 231 -13.89 -1.80 11.24
N ALA A 232 -12.91 -2.40 10.57
CA ALA A 232 -12.84 -2.48 9.11
C ALA A 232 -13.47 -3.76 8.55
N TRP A 233 -13.88 -4.74 9.38
CA TRP A 233 -14.29 -6.07 8.94
C TRP A 233 -15.37 -6.05 7.85
N ASN A 234 -16.50 -5.38 8.10
CA ASN A 234 -17.58 -5.29 7.11
C ASN A 234 -17.09 -4.67 5.79
N ARG A 235 -16.29 -3.60 5.86
CA ARG A 235 -15.68 -3.00 4.65
C ARG A 235 -14.74 -3.96 3.92
N ILE A 236 -14.07 -4.88 4.63
CA ILE A 236 -13.25 -5.93 4.03
C ILE A 236 -14.15 -6.97 3.35
N THR A 237 -15.22 -7.46 3.98
CA THR A 237 -16.15 -8.42 3.35
C THR A 237 -16.89 -7.82 2.16
N ASP A 238 -17.41 -6.59 2.28
CA ASP A 238 -18.06 -5.85 1.18
C ASP A 238 -17.07 -5.59 0.02
N GLY A 239 -15.79 -5.43 0.34
CA GLY A 239 -14.70 -5.32 -0.63
C GLY A 239 -14.59 -6.52 -1.54
N TYR A 240 -14.84 -7.75 -1.05
CA TYR A 240 -14.79 -8.97 -1.86
C TYR A 240 -15.78 -8.87 -3.02
N ALA A 241 -17.04 -8.52 -2.71
CA ALA A 241 -18.09 -8.35 -3.72
C ALA A 241 -17.79 -7.24 -4.73
N LYS A 242 -17.10 -6.17 -4.31
CA LYS A 242 -16.64 -5.12 -5.23
C LYS A 242 -15.54 -5.61 -6.19
N PHE A 243 -14.59 -6.42 -5.73
CA PHE A 243 -13.48 -6.89 -6.56
C PHE A 243 -13.89 -8.07 -7.46
N TYR A 244 -14.42 -9.15 -6.88
CA TYR A 244 -14.80 -10.37 -7.61
C TYR A 244 -16.17 -10.29 -8.31
N ARG A 245 -16.93 -9.21 -8.11
CA ARG A 245 -18.30 -8.99 -8.64
C ARG A 245 -19.32 -10.07 -8.20
N LYS A 246 -18.99 -10.86 -7.18
CA LYS A 246 -19.79 -11.95 -6.61
C LYS A 246 -19.99 -11.71 -5.11
N GLN A 247 -21.22 -11.78 -4.62
CA GLN A 247 -21.47 -11.74 -3.17
C GLN A 247 -20.94 -13.01 -2.51
N VAL A 248 -20.54 -12.90 -1.23
CA VAL A 248 -20.06 -14.06 -0.46
C VAL A 248 -21.25 -14.97 -0.14
N GLY A 249 -21.31 -16.15 -0.76
CA GLY A 249 -22.40 -17.14 -0.64
C GLY A 249 -22.38 -17.97 0.65
N MET A 250 -21.39 -17.76 1.53
CA MET A 250 -21.20 -18.50 2.78
C MET A 250 -21.26 -17.57 4.00
N ARG A 251 -21.80 -18.06 5.13
CA ARG A 251 -21.76 -17.33 6.40
C ARG A 251 -20.34 -17.33 6.96
N LEU A 252 -19.67 -16.18 6.90
CA LEU A 252 -18.38 -15.99 7.55
C LEU A 252 -18.52 -15.78 9.08
N PRO A 253 -17.56 -16.26 9.88
CA PRO A 253 -17.45 -15.89 11.30
C PRO A 253 -17.08 -14.40 11.46
N THR A 254 -17.38 -13.82 12.62
CA THR A 254 -16.99 -12.44 12.96
C THR A 254 -15.69 -12.45 13.79
N PRO A 255 -14.67 -11.64 13.45
CA PRO A 255 -13.42 -11.59 14.19
C PRO A 255 -13.60 -11.04 15.61
N THR A 256 -13.15 -11.79 16.61
CA THR A 256 -13.18 -11.38 18.03
C THR A 256 -11.87 -10.74 18.45
N GLU A 257 -11.91 -9.83 19.42
CA GLU A 257 -10.73 -9.07 19.84
C GLU A 257 -9.63 -9.97 20.42
N ALA A 258 -9.99 -11.00 21.19
CA ALA A 258 -9.01 -11.93 21.77
C ALA A 258 -8.27 -12.73 20.69
N SER A 259 -8.98 -13.22 19.67
CA SER A 259 -8.42 -14.02 18.58
C SER A 259 -7.48 -13.21 17.70
N MET A 260 -7.92 -12.01 17.29
CA MET A 260 -7.09 -11.07 16.52
C MET A 260 -5.89 -10.56 17.32
N ARG A 261 -6.02 -10.41 18.64
CA ARG A 261 -4.92 -10.03 19.55
C ARG A 261 -3.91 -11.17 19.74
N GLY A 262 -4.35 -12.42 19.86
CA GLY A 262 -3.47 -13.58 19.84
C GLY A 262 -2.63 -13.63 18.56
N LEU A 263 -3.29 -13.53 17.41
CA LEU A 263 -2.64 -13.52 16.09
C LEU A 263 -1.62 -12.36 15.94
N SER A 264 -2.02 -11.13 16.28
CA SER A 264 -1.14 -9.95 16.21
C SER A 264 0.06 -10.06 17.17
N ASN A 265 -0.13 -10.60 18.38
CA ASN A 265 0.96 -10.87 19.32
C ASN A 265 1.95 -11.93 18.76
N TRP A 266 1.45 -13.00 18.13
CA TRP A 266 2.32 -14.02 17.55
C TRP A 266 3.09 -13.50 16.33
N PHE A 267 2.46 -12.72 15.44
CA PHE A 267 3.16 -11.99 14.36
C PHE A 267 4.29 -11.06 14.86
N ALA A 268 4.18 -10.54 16.09
CA ALA A 268 5.20 -9.69 16.69
C ALA A 268 6.39 -10.48 17.27
N VAL A 269 6.12 -11.69 17.80
CA VAL A 269 7.08 -12.53 18.54
C VAL A 269 7.79 -13.57 17.66
N ASP A 270 7.08 -14.21 16.72
CA ASP A 270 7.65 -15.24 15.86
C ASP A 270 8.46 -14.60 14.70
N PRO A 271 9.78 -14.87 14.59
CA PRO A 271 10.61 -14.27 13.55
C PRO A 271 10.26 -14.81 12.16
N ARG A 272 9.81 -16.07 12.04
CA ARG A 272 9.46 -16.67 10.76
C ARG A 272 8.19 -16.05 10.19
N ALA A 273 7.25 -15.61 11.04
CA ALA A 273 6.09 -14.84 10.60
C ALA A 273 6.53 -13.54 9.88
N LYS A 274 7.53 -12.83 10.40
CA LYS A 274 8.10 -11.62 9.75
C LYS A 274 8.84 -11.96 8.45
N VAL A 275 9.68 -13.00 8.43
CA VAL A 275 10.38 -13.45 7.20
C VAL A 275 9.36 -13.89 6.12
N THR A 276 8.25 -14.50 6.51
CA THR A 276 7.21 -14.93 5.56
C THR A 276 6.41 -13.76 5.01
N LEU A 277 6.08 -12.77 5.85
CA LEU A 277 5.51 -11.50 5.38
C LEU A 277 6.45 -10.83 4.37
N TYR A 278 7.75 -10.77 4.65
CA TYR A 278 8.76 -10.20 3.75
C TYR A 278 8.73 -10.85 2.36
N ARG A 279 8.61 -12.18 2.29
CA ARG A 279 8.46 -12.93 1.03
C ARG A 279 7.16 -12.61 0.29
N ILE A 280 6.03 -12.51 1.00
CA ILE A 280 4.75 -12.09 0.38
C ILE A 280 4.85 -10.66 -0.18
N LEU A 281 5.54 -9.75 0.51
CA LEU A 281 5.77 -8.38 0.05
C LEU A 281 6.74 -8.31 -1.13
N TRP A 282 7.80 -9.13 -1.16
CA TRP A 282 8.72 -9.29 -2.29
C TRP A 282 7.98 -9.68 -3.57
N LEU A 283 7.23 -10.77 -3.49
CA LEU A 283 6.45 -11.32 -4.59
C LEU A 283 5.33 -10.33 -4.98
N GLY A 284 4.72 -9.67 -3.99
CA GLY A 284 3.70 -8.62 -4.18
C GLY A 284 4.21 -7.39 -4.95
N ASN A 285 5.45 -6.95 -4.72
CA ASN A 285 6.07 -5.83 -5.43
C ASN A 285 6.75 -6.23 -6.75
N SER A 286 6.78 -7.53 -7.08
CA SER A 286 7.39 -8.01 -8.33
C SER A 286 6.53 -7.74 -9.58
N ALA A 287 5.27 -7.33 -9.41
CA ALA A 287 4.35 -7.01 -10.51
C ALA A 287 3.46 -5.80 -10.18
N GLU A 288 3.32 -4.86 -11.12
CA GLU A 288 2.36 -3.74 -11.05
C GLU A 288 0.89 -4.22 -11.13
N GLU A 289 0.66 -5.43 -11.63
CA GLU A 289 -0.67 -6.02 -11.74
C GLU A 289 -1.36 -6.11 -10.37
N TYR A 290 -2.68 -5.90 -10.38
CA TYR A 290 -3.52 -5.95 -9.19
C TYR A 290 -3.08 -4.99 -8.06
N MET A 291 -2.28 -3.95 -8.32
CA MET A 291 -1.79 -3.01 -7.31
C MET A 291 -2.92 -2.37 -6.48
N GLY A 292 -4.04 -1.99 -7.11
CA GLY A 292 -5.20 -1.46 -6.38
C GLY A 292 -5.86 -2.47 -5.42
N PHE A 293 -5.80 -3.76 -5.75
CA PHE A 293 -6.29 -4.87 -4.91
C PHE A 293 -5.34 -5.13 -3.74
N LYS A 294 -4.02 -5.21 -4.01
CA LYS A 294 -2.96 -5.31 -2.99
C LYS A 294 -2.96 -4.13 -2.02
N LYS A 295 -3.15 -2.90 -2.52
CA LYS A 295 -3.32 -1.67 -1.71
C LYS A 295 -4.55 -1.70 -0.81
N PHE A 296 -5.68 -2.21 -1.29
CA PHE A 296 -6.85 -2.40 -0.46
C PHE A 296 -6.64 -3.49 0.61
N LEU A 297 -5.97 -4.59 0.24
CA LEU A 297 -5.79 -5.77 1.11
C LEU A 297 -4.76 -5.56 2.22
N TYR A 298 -3.58 -5.02 1.92
CA TYR A 298 -2.50 -4.84 2.90
C TYR A 298 -1.54 -3.68 2.62
N ASP A 299 -1.18 -3.34 1.37
CA ASP A 299 0.01 -2.50 1.08
C ASP A 299 -0.11 -1.09 1.68
N MET A 300 -1.28 -0.43 1.56
CA MET A 300 -1.57 0.88 2.18
C MET A 300 -1.54 0.84 3.72
N HIS A 301 -1.53 -0.35 4.33
CA HIS A 301 -1.45 -0.53 5.76
C HIS A 301 -0.03 -0.87 6.25
N LEU A 302 0.81 -1.47 5.41
CA LEU A 302 2.17 -1.89 5.75
C LEU A 302 3.25 -0.88 5.32
N THR A 303 3.02 -0.16 4.23
CA THR A 303 3.91 0.91 3.74
C THR A 303 4.13 2.02 4.77
N TYR A 304 5.36 2.51 4.84
CA TYR A 304 5.81 3.64 5.67
C TYR A 304 5.35 3.55 7.14
N THR A 305 5.32 2.33 7.69
CA THR A 305 4.74 2.05 9.02
C THR A 305 5.37 2.92 10.11
N GLY A 306 4.56 3.81 10.68
CA GLY A 306 4.97 4.77 11.71
C GLY A 306 5.65 6.04 11.19
N MET A 307 5.87 6.18 9.88
CA MET A 307 6.59 7.29 9.23
C MET A 307 5.65 8.13 8.34
N HIS A 308 4.53 8.61 8.89
CA HIS A 308 3.55 9.41 8.14
C HIS A 308 4.16 10.64 7.43
N ILE A 309 5.29 11.15 7.94
CA ILE A 309 6.08 12.25 7.37
C ILE A 309 6.40 12.05 5.88
N VAL A 310 6.62 10.80 5.44
CA VAL A 310 6.98 10.47 4.06
C VAL A 310 5.79 10.72 3.14
N ASP A 311 4.66 10.09 3.41
CA ASP A 311 3.42 10.22 2.62
C ASP A 311 2.92 11.68 2.58
N ILE A 312 2.99 12.37 3.72
CA ILE A 312 2.61 13.80 3.84
C ILE A 312 3.54 14.68 2.99
N LEU A 313 4.86 14.48 3.04
CA LEU A 313 5.82 15.25 2.23
C LEU A 313 5.54 15.07 0.73
N LEU A 314 5.32 13.82 0.31
CA LEU A 314 5.09 13.48 -1.10
C LEU A 314 3.78 14.09 -1.63
N GLN A 315 2.69 13.98 -0.87
CA GLN A 315 1.41 14.63 -1.21
C GLN A 315 1.52 16.17 -1.20
N LEU A 316 2.27 16.75 -0.27
CA LEU A 316 2.51 18.20 -0.21
C LEU A 316 3.29 18.71 -1.43
N CYS A 317 4.32 17.98 -1.87
CA CYS A 317 5.06 18.28 -3.10
C CYS A 317 4.16 18.18 -4.33
N GLU A 318 3.26 17.20 -4.39
CA GLU A 318 2.28 17.09 -5.47
C GLU A 318 1.31 18.28 -5.50
N GLN A 319 0.66 18.61 -4.37
CA GLN A 319 -0.34 19.70 -4.36
C GLN A 319 0.30 21.09 -4.60
N LEU A 320 1.59 21.26 -4.28
CA LEU A 320 2.36 22.49 -4.53
C LEU A 320 3.16 22.49 -5.84
N ASN A 321 3.17 21.39 -6.60
CA ASN A 321 3.92 21.24 -7.85
C ASN A 321 5.44 21.57 -7.70
N CYS A 322 6.03 21.29 -6.54
CA CYS A 322 7.42 21.58 -6.20
C CYS A 322 8.24 20.30 -5.97
N SER A 323 9.58 20.40 -5.99
CA SER A 323 10.44 19.26 -5.66
C SER A 323 10.60 19.11 -4.13
N PRO A 324 10.78 17.89 -3.61
CA PRO A 324 11.00 17.66 -2.17
C PRO A 324 12.14 18.48 -1.58
N GLY A 325 13.21 18.74 -2.35
CA GLY A 325 14.32 19.60 -1.93
C GLY A 325 13.92 21.02 -1.53
N VAL A 326 12.90 21.61 -2.17
CA VAL A 326 12.39 22.95 -1.81
C VAL A 326 11.71 22.93 -0.44
N VAL A 327 10.90 21.90 -0.16
CA VAL A 327 10.27 21.72 1.14
C VAL A 327 11.32 21.43 2.21
N LEU A 328 12.23 20.49 1.96
CA LEU A 328 13.32 20.13 2.88
C LEU A 328 14.18 21.35 3.25
N ALA A 329 14.56 22.19 2.27
CA ALA A 329 15.33 23.39 2.51
C ALA A 329 14.65 24.40 3.45
N LEU A 330 13.32 24.50 3.42
CA LEU A 330 12.55 25.43 4.26
C LEU A 330 12.26 24.89 5.66
N ILE A 331 12.34 23.57 5.86
CA ILE A 331 12.23 22.93 7.18
C ILE A 331 13.59 22.54 7.77
N ASN A 332 14.70 22.88 7.13
CA ASN A 332 16.05 22.55 7.61
C ASN A 332 16.52 23.55 8.66
N CYS A 333 16.12 23.31 9.91
CA CYS A 333 16.62 24.03 11.07
C CYS A 333 17.21 23.04 12.09
N ARG A 334 17.82 23.57 13.14
CA ARG A 334 18.61 22.79 14.09
C ARG A 334 17.80 21.73 14.85
N GLU A 335 16.51 21.98 15.06
CA GLU A 335 15.57 21.08 15.72
C GLU A 335 15.05 19.93 14.82
N THR A 336 15.33 20.00 13.52
CA THR A 336 14.79 19.09 12.49
C THR A 336 15.87 18.50 11.58
N GLU A 337 17.12 18.93 11.72
CA GLU A 337 18.26 18.56 10.87
C GLU A 337 18.38 17.04 10.68
N ARG A 338 18.31 16.26 11.77
CA ARG A 338 18.35 14.79 11.74
C ARG A 338 17.22 14.20 10.88
N GLN A 339 16.01 14.75 10.96
CA GLN A 339 14.88 14.32 10.14
C GLN A 339 15.04 14.76 8.67
N VAL A 340 15.59 15.94 8.41
CA VAL A 340 15.88 16.40 7.04
C VAL A 340 16.96 15.52 6.40
N GLN A 341 18.04 15.19 7.12
CA GLN A 341 19.05 14.23 6.68
C GLN A 341 18.43 12.85 6.39
N CYS A 342 17.60 12.31 7.29
CA CYS A 342 16.89 11.04 7.06
C CYS A 342 15.96 11.10 5.83
N LEU A 343 15.19 12.18 5.65
CA LEU A 343 14.35 12.38 4.47
C LEU A 343 15.20 12.49 3.19
N THR A 344 16.33 13.19 3.22
CA THR A 344 17.27 13.26 2.10
C THR A 344 17.83 11.88 1.73
N HIS A 345 18.14 11.02 2.71
CA HIS A 345 18.55 9.64 2.45
C HIS A 345 17.41 8.80 1.87
N LEU A 346 16.19 8.90 2.42
CA LEU A 346 15.02 8.19 1.89
C LEU A 346 14.67 8.66 0.46
N LEU A 347 14.83 9.95 0.15
CA LEU A 347 14.63 10.51 -1.20
C LEU A 347 15.68 10.02 -2.21
N LYS A 348 16.91 9.75 -1.76
CA LYS A 348 17.94 9.09 -2.61
C LYS A 348 17.54 7.65 -2.93
N ILE A 349 17.06 6.89 -1.94
CA ILE A 349 16.58 5.50 -2.14
C ILE A 349 15.31 5.47 -3.01
N LEU A 350 14.41 6.45 -2.87
CA LEU A 350 13.26 6.66 -3.75
C LEU A 350 13.65 6.97 -5.21
N ALA A 351 14.78 7.64 -5.43
CA ALA A 351 15.32 7.97 -6.74
C ALA A 351 16.17 6.83 -7.35
N ASP A 352 16.55 5.84 -6.55
CA ASP A 352 17.44 4.76 -7.01
C ASP A 352 16.70 3.79 -7.92
N THR A 353 17.40 3.37 -8.96
CA THR A 353 16.95 2.40 -9.98
C THR A 353 17.83 1.15 -10.02
N GLY A 354 18.83 1.06 -9.12
CA GLY A 354 19.66 -0.12 -8.95
C GLY A 354 18.90 -1.35 -8.44
N GLU A 355 19.44 -2.53 -8.75
CA GLU A 355 18.85 -3.83 -8.40
C GLU A 355 18.70 -4.06 -6.88
N CYS A 356 19.37 -3.26 -6.03
CA CYS A 356 19.27 -3.33 -4.57
C CYS A 356 18.01 -2.69 -3.96
N HIS A 357 17.22 -1.92 -4.73
CA HIS A 357 15.97 -1.28 -4.27
C HIS A 357 14.80 -1.42 -5.26
N LYS A 358 14.96 -2.24 -6.30
CA LYS A 358 14.03 -2.49 -7.42
C LYS A 358 12.66 -3.04 -6.99
N LYS A 359 12.62 -3.93 -5.99
CA LYS A 359 11.40 -4.47 -5.34
C LYS A 359 10.92 -3.54 -4.20
N ARG A 360 11.68 -2.49 -3.89
CA ARG A 360 11.38 -1.38 -2.97
C ARG A 360 11.05 -1.83 -1.54
N MET A 361 11.76 -2.84 -1.03
CA MET A 361 11.49 -3.40 0.30
C MET A 361 11.69 -2.41 1.44
N TRP A 362 12.49 -1.36 1.22
CA TRP A 362 12.64 -0.19 2.10
C TRP A 362 11.30 0.49 2.47
N ARG A 363 10.25 0.39 1.63
CA ARG A 363 8.89 0.88 1.94
C ARG A 363 8.31 0.23 3.20
N TYR A 364 8.80 -0.96 3.57
CA TYR A 364 8.37 -1.75 4.72
C TYR A 364 9.46 -1.93 5.80
N GLY A 365 10.68 -1.40 5.61
CA GLY A 365 11.84 -1.70 6.47
C GLY A 365 11.56 -1.55 7.97
N ARG A 366 10.69 -0.59 8.33
CA ARG A 366 10.14 -0.34 9.67
C ARG A 366 9.47 -1.51 10.39
N ILE A 367 9.00 -2.54 9.65
CA ILE A 367 8.35 -3.75 10.20
C ILE A 367 9.41 -4.78 10.63
N PHE A 368 10.55 -4.77 9.94
CA PHE A 368 11.63 -5.76 10.08
C PHE A 368 12.80 -5.24 10.91
N ASP A 369 12.99 -3.91 10.93
CA ASP A 369 14.10 -3.23 11.57
C ASP A 369 13.60 -1.96 12.28
N GLU A 370 13.63 -1.95 13.60
CA GLU A 370 13.19 -0.78 14.39
C GLU A 370 14.21 0.37 14.42
N THR A 371 15.42 0.19 13.87
CA THR A 371 16.42 1.25 13.68
C THR A 371 16.31 1.93 12.32
N PHE A 372 15.68 1.28 11.33
CA PHE A 372 15.48 1.87 10.00
C PHE A 372 14.70 3.18 10.08
N MET A 373 15.29 4.25 9.52
CA MET A 373 14.75 5.61 9.47
C MET A 373 14.12 6.07 10.81
N ALA A 374 14.75 5.71 11.94
CA ALA A 374 14.13 5.81 13.26
C ALA A 374 13.65 7.23 13.62
N ASP A 375 14.36 8.27 13.15
CA ASP A 375 14.02 9.68 13.41
C ASP A 375 12.77 10.16 12.64
N LEU A 376 12.40 9.46 11.56
CA LEU A 376 11.19 9.72 10.77
C LEU A 376 9.91 9.12 11.37
N GLN A 377 10.03 8.36 12.47
CA GLN A 377 8.87 7.89 13.21
C GLN A 377 8.07 9.09 13.75
N THR A 378 6.74 9.08 13.58
CA THR A 378 5.88 10.18 14.04
C THR A 378 5.95 10.41 15.56
N LYS A 379 6.26 9.36 16.35
CA LYS A 379 6.53 9.51 17.79
C LYS A 379 7.86 10.19 18.13
N ALA A 380 8.82 10.21 17.19
CA ALA A 380 10.12 10.86 17.34
C ALA A 380 10.12 12.30 16.77
N CYS A 381 9.36 12.55 15.71
CA CYS A 381 9.26 13.86 15.05
C CYS A 381 7.84 14.48 15.01
N PRO A 382 7.02 14.43 16.10
CA PRO A 382 5.61 14.78 16.04
C PRO A 382 5.36 16.25 15.64
N LYS A 383 6.22 17.19 16.07
CA LYS A 383 6.12 18.61 15.66
C LYS A 383 6.31 18.78 14.15
N LEU A 384 7.29 18.09 13.56
CA LEU A 384 7.59 18.21 12.13
C LEU A 384 6.50 17.58 11.26
N VAL A 385 5.97 16.43 11.69
CA VAL A 385 4.77 15.82 11.09
C VAL A 385 3.58 16.78 11.18
N TYR A 386 3.36 17.44 12.32
CA TYR A 386 2.29 18.41 12.48
C TYR A 386 2.44 19.60 11.51
N ILE A 387 3.65 20.17 11.36
CA ILE A 387 3.91 21.27 10.43
C ILE A 387 3.53 20.89 8.99
N MET A 388 4.00 19.74 8.49
CA MET A 388 3.69 19.32 7.12
C MET A 388 2.22 18.90 6.96
N ALA A 389 1.61 18.26 7.96
CA ALA A 389 0.20 17.87 7.93
C ALA A 389 -0.72 19.11 7.89
N SER A 390 -0.42 20.13 8.70
CA SER A 390 -1.09 21.43 8.65
C SER A 390 -0.90 22.14 7.32
N ALA A 391 0.31 22.11 6.74
CA ALA A 391 0.57 22.71 5.44
C ALA A 391 -0.26 22.03 4.33
N LEU A 392 -0.28 20.69 4.28
CA LEU A 392 -1.06 19.93 3.31
C LEU A 392 -2.58 20.16 3.48
N GLN A 393 -3.07 20.25 4.72
CA GLN A 393 -4.45 20.63 5.00
C GLN A 393 -4.78 22.08 4.57
N MET A 394 -3.84 23.03 4.70
CA MET A 394 -4.04 24.40 4.22
C MET A 394 -4.03 24.54 2.69
N VAL A 395 -3.37 23.62 1.97
CA VAL A 395 -3.33 23.62 0.50
C VAL A 395 -4.55 22.92 -0.11
N ALA A 396 -5.00 21.80 0.46
CA ALA A 396 -6.15 21.04 -0.05
C ALA A 396 -7.07 20.53 1.09
N PRO A 397 -7.82 21.44 1.76
CA PRO A 397 -8.57 21.12 2.97
C PRO A 397 -9.61 20.01 2.80
N GLU A 398 -10.35 20.00 1.69
CA GLU A 398 -11.36 18.97 1.42
C GLU A 398 -10.77 17.56 1.31
N ARG A 399 -9.54 17.43 0.79
CA ARG A 399 -8.84 16.15 0.63
C ARG A 399 -8.19 15.67 1.93
N HIS A 400 -7.80 16.59 2.81
CA HIS A 400 -6.96 16.29 3.98
C HIS A 400 -7.58 16.76 5.31
N SER A 401 -8.90 16.94 5.37
CA SER A 401 -9.66 17.35 6.58
C SER A 401 -9.43 16.42 7.80
N GLY A 402 -9.08 15.16 7.57
CA GLY A 402 -8.74 14.19 8.60
C GLY A 402 -7.25 14.13 9.01
N ILE A 403 -6.32 14.81 8.32
CA ILE A 403 -4.88 14.49 8.40
C ILE A 403 -4.23 14.78 9.75
N LEU A 404 -4.75 15.77 10.50
CA LEU A 404 -4.29 16.08 11.86
C LEU A 404 -4.81 15.09 12.93
N LYS A 405 -5.63 14.08 12.55
CA LYS A 405 -6.17 13.06 13.47
C LYS A 405 -5.25 11.84 13.62
N ILE A 406 -3.98 11.93 13.19
CA ILE A 406 -2.95 10.92 13.48
C ILE A 406 -2.76 10.84 15.00
N ALA A 407 -2.88 9.63 15.58
CA ALA A 407 -2.94 9.45 17.03
C ALA A 407 -1.74 10.07 17.77
N GLN A 408 -0.53 9.93 17.21
CA GLN A 408 0.72 10.47 17.77
C GLN A 408 0.83 12.01 17.70
N LEU A 409 -0.17 12.71 17.15
CA LEU A 409 -0.27 14.18 17.17
C LEU A 409 -1.19 14.69 18.29
N ALA A 410 -1.91 13.81 19.01
CA ALA A 410 -2.75 14.19 20.13
C ALA A 410 -1.92 14.83 21.26
N ASP A 411 -0.75 14.24 21.54
CA ASP A 411 0.17 14.61 22.62
C ASP A 411 0.91 15.95 22.39
N VAL A 412 0.80 16.54 21.19
CA VAL A 412 1.38 17.86 20.90
C VAL A 412 0.56 18.93 21.62
N SER A 413 1.11 19.60 22.64
CA SER A 413 0.37 20.62 23.40
C SER A 413 -0.14 21.77 22.50
N ASP A 414 -1.28 22.38 22.83
CA ASP A 414 -1.95 23.34 21.94
C ASP A 414 -1.13 24.61 21.66
N GLU A 415 -0.21 24.98 22.55
CA GLU A 415 0.79 26.01 22.29
C GLU A 415 1.78 25.58 21.19
N ASN A 416 2.26 24.33 21.22
CA ASN A 416 3.07 23.77 20.14
C ASN A 416 2.24 23.62 18.85
N LYS A 417 0.95 23.22 18.92
CA LYS A 417 0.06 23.19 17.73
C LYS A 417 -0.06 24.58 17.08
N LYS A 418 -0.23 25.65 17.88
CA LYS A 418 -0.23 27.05 17.42
C LYS A 418 1.09 27.43 16.74
N LYS A 419 2.24 27.13 17.36
CA LYS A 419 3.58 27.37 16.79
C LYS A 419 3.79 26.61 15.47
N CYS A 420 3.40 25.33 15.41
CA CYS A 420 3.48 24.51 14.19
C CYS A 420 2.58 25.06 13.06
N ASN A 421 1.39 25.57 13.39
CA ASN A 421 0.51 26.22 12.41
C ASN A 421 1.07 27.54 11.86
N ILE A 422 1.86 28.28 12.64
CA ILE A 422 2.57 29.48 12.16
C ILE A 422 3.69 29.08 11.21
N ALA A 423 4.55 28.13 11.60
CA ALA A 423 5.62 27.60 10.76
C ALA A 423 5.10 27.00 9.44
N ALA A 424 3.97 26.27 9.47
CA ALA A 424 3.31 25.74 8.28
C ALA A 424 2.88 26.86 7.30
N LYS A 425 2.33 27.97 7.80
CA LYS A 425 1.96 29.13 6.98
C LYS A 425 3.19 29.84 6.39
N GLN A 426 4.25 30.00 7.18
CA GLN A 426 5.50 30.62 6.73
C GLN A 426 6.17 29.77 5.63
N MET A 427 6.26 28.45 5.82
CA MET A 427 6.76 27.52 4.79
C MET A 427 5.94 27.62 3.50
N LEU A 428 4.59 27.61 3.58
CA LEU A 428 3.74 27.75 2.39
C LEU A 428 3.90 29.09 1.68
N GLN A 429 4.13 30.17 2.42
CA GLN A 429 4.39 31.49 1.84
C GLN A 429 5.74 31.50 1.10
N SER A 430 6.82 31.02 1.73
CA SER A 430 8.15 30.97 1.12
C SER A 430 8.30 29.93 0.00
N ILE A 431 7.38 28.96 -0.14
CA ILE A 431 7.27 28.14 -1.36
C ILE A 431 6.66 28.96 -2.50
N LYS A 432 5.58 29.71 -2.24
CA LYS A 432 4.91 30.55 -3.26
C LYS A 432 5.78 31.72 -3.74
N GLU A 433 6.73 32.17 -2.94
CA GLU A 433 7.72 33.19 -3.32
C GLU A 433 8.89 32.64 -4.16
N ARG A 434 8.93 31.32 -4.40
CA ARG A 434 10.01 30.60 -5.12
C ARG A 434 9.52 29.80 -6.34
N LEU A 435 8.24 29.94 -6.71
CA LEU A 435 7.58 29.24 -7.83
C LEU A 435 7.05 30.25 -8.86
#